data_AF-A0A917TAD3-F1
#
_entry.id   AF-A0A917TAD3-F1
#
_cell.length_a   1.000
_cell.length_b   1.000
_cell.length_c   1.000
_cell.angle_alpha   90.00
_cell.angle_beta   90.00
_cell.angle_gamma   90.00
#
_symmetry.space_group_name_H-M   'P 1'
#
loop_
_entity.id
_entity.type
_entity.pdbx_description
1 polymer ?
#
loop_
_entity_poly.entity_id
_entity_poly.type
_entity_poly.pdbx_seq_one_letter_code
_entity_poly.pdbx_strand_id
1 'polypeptide(L)'
;MTAGRLPVRRRRRGPWWTAQLLLVGGVGWLITDRLLRHYRPRSWGGPNIGGGALSLLAAAVGLLGLGLVIADVALERRSRPTPVRFVAWVLDVVALGALLAVWFAFPAGDWRGSVRGQVGVTVAADGSPVLVLEVCRGSVDRVTVVGPNRGAVPNERRAALRSPAPIGTPVSVDLRRPPPGWITELAWDPATAHGDVLQIGSGRGRDGELWQVDWSVADLRTLDAGTVQYSRFEDGRTVRHRVDRAGFPAVACPPQNR
;
A
#
# COMPACT_ATOMS: atom_id res chain seq x y z
N MET A 1 53.12 53.78 10.73
CA MET A 1 52.55 52.45 11.03
C MET A 1 51.04 52.52 10.84
N THR A 2 50.54 52.07 9.70
CA THR A 2 49.12 52.09 9.34
C THR A 2 48.46 50.78 9.76
N ALA A 3 47.49 50.86 10.67
CA ALA A 3 46.70 49.71 11.09
C ALA A 3 45.86 49.19 9.92
N GLY A 4 46.24 48.05 9.36
CA GLY A 4 45.48 47.37 8.31
C GLY A 4 44.14 46.90 8.86
N ARG A 5 43.03 47.45 8.35
CA ARG A 5 41.68 46.95 8.66
C ARG A 5 41.55 45.53 8.11
N LEU A 6 41.41 44.56 8.99
CA LEU A 6 41.10 43.18 8.59
C LEU A 6 39.79 43.17 7.78
N PRO A 7 39.74 42.45 6.66
CA PRO A 7 38.55 42.40 5.82
C PRO A 7 37.39 41.82 6.62
N VAL A 8 36.32 42.60 6.77
CA VAL A 8 35.06 42.14 7.32
C VAL A 8 34.53 41.05 6.39
N ARG A 9 34.75 39.78 6.75
CA ARG A 9 34.11 38.64 6.08
C ARG A 9 32.60 38.82 6.22
N ARG A 10 31.94 39.29 5.15
CA ARG A 10 30.49 39.25 5.04
C ARG A 10 30.07 37.79 5.20
N ARG A 11 29.51 37.44 6.38
CA ARG A 11 28.83 36.17 6.58
C ARG A 11 27.74 36.09 5.52
N ARG A 12 27.92 35.21 4.52
CA ARG A 12 26.87 34.89 3.54
C ARG A 12 25.65 34.43 4.35
N ARG A 13 24.52 35.14 4.22
CA ARG A 13 23.21 34.81 4.82
C ARG A 13 22.58 33.57 4.16
N GLY A 14 23.38 32.52 3.95
CA GLY A 14 23.18 31.54 2.89
C GLY A 14 22.56 30.16 3.22
N PRO A 15 22.52 29.64 4.46
CA PRO A 15 22.08 28.24 4.63
C PRO A 15 20.74 28.01 5.35
N TRP A 16 20.20 28.99 6.10
CA TRP A 16 19.10 28.71 7.03
C TRP A 16 17.74 28.48 6.35
N TRP A 17 17.39 29.28 5.33
CA TRP A 17 16.15 29.09 4.57
C TRP A 17 16.11 27.73 3.87
N THR A 18 17.24 27.26 3.36
CA THR A 18 17.36 25.95 2.73
C THR A 18 17.07 24.83 3.74
N ALA A 19 17.60 24.93 4.95
CA ALA A 19 17.32 23.96 6.02
C ALA A 19 15.83 23.88 6.34
N GLN A 20 15.16 25.04 6.40
CA GLN A 20 13.74 25.12 6.72
C GLN A 20 12.84 24.58 5.61
N LEU A 21 13.17 24.87 4.34
CA LEU A 21 12.45 24.31 3.20
C LEU A 21 12.56 22.78 3.15
N LEU A 22 13.74 22.23 3.46
CA LEU A 22 13.95 20.78 3.55
C LEU A 22 13.11 20.17 4.68
N LEU A 23 13.11 20.78 5.86
CA LEU A 23 12.32 20.29 7.00
C LEU A 23 10.82 20.28 6.68
N VAL A 24 10.28 21.43 6.24
CA VAL A 24 8.85 21.58 5.92
C VAL A 24 8.46 20.66 4.76
N GLY A 25 9.28 20.56 3.72
CA GLY A 25 9.02 19.66 2.59
C GLY A 25 9.00 18.18 3.00
N GLY A 26 9.99 17.74 3.78
CA GLY A 26 10.06 16.37 4.28
C GLY A 26 8.88 16.02 5.20
N VAL A 27 8.60 16.86 6.19
CA VAL A 27 7.49 16.67 7.14
C VAL A 27 6.13 16.73 6.44
N GLY A 28 5.94 17.70 5.54
CA GLY A 28 4.72 17.86 4.76
C GLY A 28 4.42 16.64 3.90
N TRP A 29 5.46 16.05 3.28
CA TRP A 29 5.30 14.81 2.53
C TRP A 29 4.95 13.63 3.43
N LEU A 30 5.59 13.48 4.61
CA LEU A 30 5.26 12.40 5.55
C LEU A 30 3.80 12.47 6.03
N ILE A 31 3.31 13.67 6.31
CA ILE A 31 1.89 13.90 6.64
C ILE A 31 1.01 13.49 5.46
N THR A 32 1.33 13.97 4.26
CA THR A 32 0.56 13.69 3.04
C THR A 32 0.52 12.19 2.75
N ASP A 33 1.67 11.51 2.78
CA ASP A 33 1.78 10.06 2.61
C ASP A 33 0.93 9.31 3.63
N ARG A 34 0.96 9.71 4.91
CA ARG A 34 0.16 9.10 5.96
C ARG A 34 -1.34 9.23 5.71
N LEU A 35 -1.80 10.43 5.38
CA LEU A 35 -3.20 10.70 5.04
C LEU A 35 -3.62 9.93 3.78
N LEU A 36 -2.78 9.90 2.75
CA LEU A 36 -3.07 9.18 1.52
C LEU A 36 -3.12 7.66 1.73
N ARG A 37 -2.24 7.07 2.54
CA ARG A 37 -2.35 5.65 2.93
C ARG A 37 -3.64 5.37 3.71
N HIS A 38 -4.09 6.29 4.54
CA HIS A 38 -5.32 6.13 5.31
C HIS A 38 -6.58 6.23 4.42
N TYR A 39 -6.69 7.30 3.63
CA TYR A 39 -7.89 7.56 2.81
C TYR A 39 -7.90 6.81 1.47
N ARG A 40 -6.72 6.45 0.93
CA ARG A 40 -6.56 5.81 -0.38
C ARG A 40 -5.54 4.65 -0.36
N PRO A 41 -5.71 3.65 0.52
CA PRO A 41 -4.74 2.54 0.68
C PRO A 41 -4.52 1.71 -0.60
N ARG A 42 -5.44 1.79 -1.57
CA ARG A 42 -5.38 1.02 -2.82
C ARG A 42 -4.66 1.72 -3.98
N SER A 43 -4.70 3.05 -4.02
CA SER A 43 -4.00 3.83 -5.04
C SER A 43 -2.67 4.39 -4.55
N TRP A 44 -2.37 4.24 -3.25
CA TRP A 44 -1.22 4.83 -2.60
C TRP A 44 -0.58 3.82 -1.64
N GLY A 45 0.73 3.55 -1.79
CA GLY A 45 1.47 2.64 -0.91
C GLY A 45 2.00 1.35 -1.54
N GLY A 46 1.78 1.12 -2.84
CA GLY A 46 2.43 0.03 -3.56
C GLY A 46 3.95 0.30 -3.74
N PRO A 47 4.78 -0.74 -3.96
CA PRO A 47 6.23 -0.59 -4.15
C PRO A 47 6.60 0.33 -5.32
N ASN A 48 5.71 0.46 -6.31
CA ASN A 48 5.98 1.20 -7.55
C ASN A 48 5.33 2.59 -7.61
N ILE A 49 4.45 2.97 -6.67
CA ILE A 49 3.77 4.28 -6.68
C ILE A 49 3.97 4.95 -5.32
N GLY A 50 5.02 5.77 -5.23
CA GLY A 50 5.13 6.90 -4.30
C GLY A 50 5.19 6.65 -2.80
N GLY A 51 4.98 5.43 -2.32
CA GLY A 51 4.87 5.17 -0.88
C GLY A 51 6.21 4.95 -0.18
N GLY A 52 6.96 3.91 -0.58
CA GLY A 52 8.15 3.48 0.15
C GLY A 52 9.36 4.40 -0.02
N ALA A 53 9.92 4.44 -1.23
CA ALA A 53 11.16 5.17 -1.51
C ALA A 53 11.01 6.69 -1.32
N LEU A 54 9.87 7.26 -1.72
CA LEU A 54 9.58 8.69 -1.54
C LEU A 54 9.43 9.07 -0.06
N SER A 55 8.86 8.19 0.78
CA SER A 55 8.80 8.43 2.23
C SER A 55 10.17 8.34 2.88
N LEU A 56 11.03 7.40 2.44
CA LEU A 56 12.41 7.32 2.90
C LEU A 56 13.20 8.58 2.52
N LEU A 57 13.04 9.05 1.28
CA LEU A 57 13.65 10.28 0.80
C LEU A 57 13.14 11.49 1.59
N ALA A 58 11.82 11.59 1.81
CA ALA A 58 11.22 12.67 2.58
C ALA A 58 11.68 12.66 4.05
N ALA A 59 11.80 11.48 4.66
CA ALA A 59 12.36 11.33 6.00
C ALA A 59 13.83 11.77 6.05
N ALA A 60 14.64 11.35 5.07
CA ALA A 60 16.03 11.77 4.97
C ALA A 60 16.16 13.29 4.80
N VAL A 61 15.36 13.89 3.91
CA VAL A 61 15.30 15.33 3.68
C VAL A 61 14.87 16.08 4.95
N GLY A 62 13.84 15.59 5.65
CA GLY A 62 13.37 16.16 6.92
C GLY A 62 14.43 16.10 8.02
N LEU A 63 15.11 14.96 8.17
CA LEU A 63 16.21 14.78 9.14
C LEU A 63 17.41 15.68 8.83
N LEU A 64 17.74 15.84 7.55
CA LEU A 64 18.84 16.69 7.10
C LEU A 64 18.52 18.17 7.35
N GLY A 65 17.28 18.60 7.08
CA GLY A 65 16.78 19.92 7.45
C GLY A 65 16.84 20.16 8.96
N LEU A 66 16.35 19.21 9.77
CA LEU A 66 16.41 19.28 11.23
C LEU A 66 17.85 19.39 11.75
N GLY A 67 18.78 18.59 11.22
CA GLY A 67 20.18 18.63 11.61
C GLY A 67 20.84 19.98 11.32
N LEU A 68 20.52 20.60 10.18
CA LEU A 68 21.00 21.93 9.82
C LEU A 68 20.43 23.03 10.74
N VAL A 69 19.15 22.93 11.13
CA VAL A 69 18.53 23.86 12.09
C VAL A 69 19.21 23.74 13.46
N ILE A 70 19.43 22.51 13.95
CA ILE A 70 20.12 22.28 15.23
C ILE A 70 21.55 22.81 15.19
N ALA A 71 22.28 22.59 14.09
CA ALA A 71 23.64 23.09 13.92
C ALA A 71 23.68 24.64 13.91
N ASP A 72 22.74 25.30 13.24
CA ASP A 72 22.64 26.77 13.24
C ASP A 72 22.41 27.31 14.66
N VAL A 73 21.44 26.72 15.39
CA VAL A 73 21.14 27.08 16.79
C VAL A 73 22.34 26.85 17.72
N ALA A 74 23.05 25.73 17.57
CA ALA A 74 24.22 25.41 18.38
C ALA A 74 25.37 26.42 18.17
N LEU A 75 25.58 26.86 16.93
CA LEU A 75 26.59 27.86 16.58
C LEU A 75 26.23 29.28 17.03
N GLU A 76 24.96 29.55 17.34
CA GLU A 76 24.43 30.89 17.62
C GLU A 76 24.11 31.21 19.07
N ARG A 77 24.51 30.36 20.02
CA ARG A 77 24.31 30.56 21.48
C ARG A 77 24.76 31.92 22.07
N ARG A 78 25.30 32.85 21.28
CA ARG A 78 25.73 34.19 21.70
C ARG A 78 24.92 35.38 21.14
N SER A 79 23.94 35.18 20.26
CA SER A 79 23.18 36.30 19.67
C SER A 79 21.67 36.21 19.95
N ARG A 80 21.05 37.34 20.32
CA ARG A 80 19.60 37.45 20.52
C ARG A 80 18.85 37.01 19.25
N PRO A 81 17.76 36.24 19.37
CA PRO A 81 16.97 35.80 18.22
C PRO A 81 16.36 37.02 17.51
N THR A 82 16.45 37.05 16.19
CA THR A 82 15.73 38.01 15.35
C THR A 82 14.27 37.56 15.20
N PRO A 83 13.30 38.48 14.99
CA PRO A 83 11.88 38.13 14.85
C PRO A 83 11.61 37.12 13.72
N VAL A 84 12.39 37.17 12.64
CA VAL A 84 12.31 36.19 11.53
C VAL A 84 12.63 34.76 12.01
N ARG A 85 13.62 34.61 12.90
CA ARG A 85 14.00 33.31 13.46
C ARG A 85 13.00 32.78 14.48
N PHE A 86 12.32 33.68 15.19
CA PHE A 86 11.23 33.28 16.07
C PHE A 86 10.08 32.67 15.26
N VAL A 87 9.68 33.33 14.16
CA VAL A 87 8.65 32.79 13.26
C VAL A 87 9.06 31.43 12.69
N ALA A 88 10.30 31.30 12.24
CA ALA A 88 10.87 30.04 11.78
C ALA A 88 10.74 28.92 12.83
N TRP A 89 11.17 29.19 14.06
CA TRP A 89 11.08 28.20 15.15
C TRP A 89 9.63 27.79 15.46
N VAL A 90 8.70 28.75 15.45
CA VAL A 90 7.27 28.47 15.62
C VAL A 90 6.75 27.55 14.51
N LEU A 91 7.14 27.79 13.24
CA LEU A 91 6.74 26.94 12.12
C LEU A 91 7.28 25.50 12.27
N ASP A 92 8.51 25.33 12.73
CA ASP A 92 9.10 24.01 12.94
C ASP A 92 8.37 23.23 14.05
N VAL A 93 8.05 23.89 15.16
CA VAL A 93 7.26 23.31 16.26
C VAL A 93 5.85 22.94 15.79
N VAL A 94 5.20 23.80 15.02
CA VAL A 94 3.87 23.51 14.44
C VAL A 94 3.93 22.33 13.48
N ALA A 95 4.95 22.25 12.62
CA ALA A 95 5.12 21.15 11.67
C ALA A 95 5.34 19.81 12.39
N LEU A 96 6.22 19.78 13.40
CA LEU A 96 6.45 18.60 14.23
C LEU A 96 5.21 18.20 15.02
N GLY A 97 4.50 19.18 15.60
CA GLY A 97 3.23 18.96 16.29
C GLY A 97 2.16 18.37 15.37
N ALA A 98 2.03 18.88 14.15
CA ALA A 98 1.12 18.36 13.14
C ALA A 98 1.48 16.93 12.71
N LEU A 99 2.78 16.64 12.53
CA LEU A 99 3.24 15.28 12.22
C LEU A 99 2.88 14.30 13.33
N LEU A 100 3.15 14.66 14.59
CA LEU A 100 2.79 13.83 15.74
C LEU A 100 1.27 13.65 15.84
N ALA A 101 0.49 14.72 15.70
CA ALA A 101 -0.96 14.66 15.70
C ALA A 101 -1.49 13.70 14.63
N VAL A 102 -0.94 13.76 13.41
CA VAL A 102 -1.30 12.85 12.31
C VAL A 102 -0.86 11.42 12.62
N TRP A 103 0.31 11.21 13.23
CA TRP A 103 0.80 9.88 13.57
C TRP A 103 -0.08 9.17 14.60
N PHE A 104 -0.60 9.91 15.59
CA PHE A 104 -1.48 9.40 16.63
C PHE A 104 -2.96 9.33 16.22
N ALA A 105 -3.47 10.32 15.48
CA ALA A 105 -4.85 10.32 14.99
C ALA A 105 -5.07 9.30 13.87
N PHE A 106 -4.02 9.03 13.08
CA PHE A 106 -4.02 8.04 12.01
C PHE A 106 -2.92 7.03 12.29
N PRO A 107 -3.08 6.11 13.26
CA PRO A 107 -2.12 5.04 13.46
C PRO A 107 -1.93 4.30 12.13
N ALA A 108 -0.69 3.88 11.85
CA ALA A 108 -0.42 3.04 10.69
C ALA A 108 -1.34 1.84 10.91
N GLY A 109 -2.33 1.65 10.03
CA GLY A 109 -3.29 0.57 10.20
C GLY A 109 -2.50 -0.68 10.56
N ASP A 110 -2.88 -1.32 11.66
CA ASP A 110 -2.12 -2.43 12.21
C ASP A 110 -2.08 -3.52 11.14
N TRP A 111 -1.02 -3.55 10.32
CA TRP A 111 -0.85 -4.60 9.30
C TRP A 111 -0.80 -5.97 9.97
N ARG A 112 -0.63 -6.02 11.29
CA ARG A 112 -0.70 -7.22 12.13
C ARG A 112 -2.14 -7.69 12.38
N GLY A 113 -3.16 -6.83 12.25
CA GLY A 113 -4.58 -7.19 12.18
C GLY A 113 -5.07 -7.48 10.76
N SER A 114 -4.18 -7.37 9.76
CA SER A 114 -4.55 -7.57 8.36
C SER A 114 -5.02 -8.99 8.09
N VAL A 115 -5.98 -9.09 7.17
CA VAL A 115 -6.37 -10.35 6.54
C VAL A 115 -5.12 -11.00 5.96
N ARG A 116 -4.74 -12.18 6.45
CA ARG A 116 -3.64 -12.98 5.91
C ARG A 116 -4.20 -14.19 5.22
N GLY A 117 -3.67 -14.48 4.05
CA GLY A 117 -4.01 -15.64 3.25
C GLY A 117 -3.91 -15.33 1.78
N GLN A 118 -4.47 -16.19 0.96
CA GLN A 118 -4.31 -16.13 -0.47
C GLN A 118 -5.59 -16.51 -1.18
N VAL A 119 -5.87 -15.84 -2.29
CA VAL A 119 -6.87 -16.25 -3.25
C VAL A 119 -6.17 -17.06 -4.33
N GLY A 120 -6.75 -18.19 -4.69
CA GLY A 120 -6.46 -18.93 -5.90
C GLY A 120 -7.69 -18.96 -6.80
N VAL A 121 -7.51 -19.38 -8.04
CA VAL A 121 -8.60 -19.65 -8.97
C VAL A 121 -8.53 -21.11 -9.41
N THR A 122 -9.70 -21.74 -9.53
CA THR A 122 -9.92 -23.06 -10.12
C THR A 122 -11.14 -22.98 -11.03
N VAL A 123 -11.55 -24.10 -11.62
CA VAL A 123 -12.77 -24.19 -12.42
C VAL A 123 -13.75 -25.21 -11.83
N ALA A 124 -15.04 -24.95 -11.97
CA ALA A 124 -16.05 -25.98 -11.72
C ALA A 124 -16.13 -26.97 -12.89
N ALA A 125 -16.93 -28.04 -12.74
CA ALA A 125 -17.10 -29.07 -13.77
C ALA A 125 -17.69 -28.53 -15.10
N ASP A 126 -18.40 -27.40 -15.06
CA ASP A 126 -18.94 -26.71 -16.24
C ASP A 126 -17.99 -25.64 -16.81
N GLY A 127 -16.76 -25.55 -16.29
CA GLY A 127 -15.76 -24.55 -16.66
C GLY A 127 -15.98 -23.17 -16.05
N SER A 128 -16.94 -22.98 -15.13
CA SER A 128 -17.11 -21.70 -14.44
C SER A 128 -15.89 -21.39 -13.57
N PRO A 129 -15.43 -20.12 -13.49
CA PRO A 129 -14.36 -19.75 -12.58
C PRO A 129 -14.81 -19.80 -11.12
N VAL A 130 -14.01 -20.45 -10.29
CA VAL A 130 -14.21 -20.57 -8.84
C VAL A 130 -13.01 -19.97 -8.14
N LEU A 131 -13.23 -18.97 -7.30
CA LEU A 131 -12.18 -18.45 -6.43
C LEU A 131 -12.07 -19.35 -5.20
N VAL A 132 -10.85 -19.78 -4.88
CA VAL A 132 -10.52 -20.53 -3.67
C VAL A 132 -9.87 -19.56 -2.69
N LEU A 133 -10.57 -19.23 -1.62
CA LEU A 133 -10.11 -18.29 -0.61
C LEU A 133 -9.58 -19.07 0.58
N GLU A 134 -8.27 -18.96 0.82
CA GLU A 134 -7.62 -19.51 2.01
C GLU A 134 -7.34 -18.37 2.98
N VAL A 135 -8.07 -18.32 4.09
CA VAL A 135 -7.93 -17.28 5.12
C VAL A 135 -7.14 -17.85 6.30
N CYS A 136 -5.89 -17.42 6.47
CA CYS A 136 -5.01 -17.87 7.54
C CYS A 136 -5.15 -17.03 8.83
N ARG A 137 -5.56 -15.76 8.68
CA ARG A 137 -5.80 -14.83 9.80
C ARG A 137 -6.79 -13.75 9.37
N GLY A 138 -7.66 -13.33 10.28
CA GLY A 138 -8.66 -12.30 10.02
C GLY A 138 -9.92 -12.90 9.39
N SER A 139 -10.65 -12.09 8.65
CA SER A 139 -11.86 -12.53 7.94
C SER A 139 -12.11 -11.68 6.70
N VAL A 140 -12.79 -12.27 5.72
CA VAL A 140 -13.21 -11.60 4.48
C VAL A 140 -14.72 -11.62 4.34
N ASP A 141 -15.31 -10.52 3.90
CA ASP A 141 -16.74 -10.40 3.62
C ASP A 141 -17.03 -10.05 2.17
N ARG A 142 -16.01 -9.73 1.36
CA ARG A 142 -16.18 -9.31 -0.04
C ARG A 142 -15.25 -10.08 -0.96
N VAL A 143 -15.75 -10.39 -2.13
CA VAL A 143 -14.99 -10.92 -3.26
C VAL A 143 -15.16 -9.97 -4.42
N THR A 144 -14.05 -9.56 -5.03
CA THR A 144 -14.08 -8.72 -6.23
C THR A 144 -13.20 -9.31 -7.31
N VAL A 145 -13.69 -9.26 -8.54
CA VAL A 145 -12.89 -9.50 -9.74
C VAL A 145 -12.82 -8.20 -10.52
N VAL A 146 -11.60 -7.78 -10.85
CA VAL A 146 -11.37 -6.55 -11.63
C VAL A 146 -10.50 -6.86 -12.86
N GLY A 147 -10.73 -6.14 -13.94
CA GLY A 147 -9.98 -6.29 -15.20
C GLY A 147 -10.72 -5.63 -16.36
N PRO A 148 -10.11 -5.50 -17.55
CA PRO A 148 -8.76 -5.93 -17.91
C PRO A 148 -7.65 -5.09 -17.26
N ASN A 149 -6.59 -5.72 -16.77
CA ASN A 149 -5.37 -4.99 -16.39
C ASN A 149 -4.59 -4.56 -17.64
N ARG A 150 -4.87 -3.34 -18.15
CA ARG A 150 -4.26 -2.76 -19.36
C ARG A 150 -3.25 -1.66 -19.05
N GLY A 151 -2.56 -1.72 -17.91
CA GLY A 151 -1.55 -0.73 -17.52
C GLY A 151 -2.19 0.60 -17.08
N ALA A 152 -2.18 1.61 -17.95
CA ALA A 152 -2.61 2.98 -17.60
C ALA A 152 -4.13 3.15 -17.48
N VAL A 153 -4.91 2.20 -17.99
CA VAL A 153 -6.38 2.22 -17.88
C VAL A 153 -6.79 1.64 -16.53
N PRO A 154 -7.63 2.33 -15.74
CA PRO A 154 -8.14 1.80 -14.49
C PRO A 154 -8.86 0.46 -14.69
N ASN A 155 -8.65 -0.48 -13.77
CA ASN A 155 -9.35 -1.75 -13.78
C ASN A 155 -10.86 -1.53 -13.56
N GLU A 156 -11.69 -2.17 -14.38
CA GLU A 156 -13.15 -2.19 -14.21
C GLU A 156 -13.55 -3.37 -13.33
N ARG A 157 -14.60 -3.20 -12.50
CA ARG A 157 -15.20 -4.33 -11.77
C ARG A 157 -15.89 -5.25 -12.77
N ARG A 158 -15.57 -6.54 -12.71
CA ARG A 158 -16.19 -7.61 -13.51
C ARG A 158 -17.10 -8.50 -12.68
N ALA A 159 -16.78 -8.66 -11.39
CA ALA A 159 -17.64 -9.35 -10.45
C ALA A 159 -17.50 -8.73 -9.07
N ALA A 160 -18.58 -8.78 -8.30
CA ALA A 160 -18.57 -8.41 -6.91
C ALA A 160 -19.62 -9.18 -6.12
N LEU A 161 -19.15 -9.84 -5.09
CA LEU A 161 -19.94 -10.68 -4.20
C LEU A 161 -19.67 -10.25 -2.77
N ARG A 162 -20.69 -10.30 -1.92
CA ARG A 162 -20.59 -9.97 -0.50
C ARG A 162 -21.19 -11.08 0.35
N SER A 163 -20.42 -11.60 1.29
CA SER A 163 -20.90 -12.49 2.33
C SER A 163 -21.66 -11.70 3.39
N PRO A 164 -22.78 -12.21 3.92
CA PRO A 164 -23.56 -11.54 4.97
C PRO A 164 -22.82 -11.52 6.31
N ALA A 165 -21.93 -12.49 6.54
CA ALA A 165 -21.05 -12.57 7.70
C ALA A 165 -19.58 -12.68 7.26
N PRO A 166 -18.62 -12.09 8.00
CA PRO A 166 -17.20 -12.26 7.72
C PRO A 166 -16.77 -13.74 7.81
N ILE A 167 -15.99 -14.19 6.82
CA ILE A 167 -15.53 -15.56 6.68
C ILE A 167 -14.05 -15.64 7.11
N GLY A 168 -13.78 -16.39 8.17
CA GLY A 168 -12.42 -16.63 8.69
C GLY A 168 -11.83 -17.99 8.35
N THR A 169 -12.55 -18.81 7.57
CA THR A 169 -12.18 -20.17 7.20
C THR A 169 -12.07 -20.32 5.68
N PRO A 170 -11.42 -21.38 5.17
CA PRO A 170 -11.36 -21.64 3.74
C PRO A 170 -12.75 -21.71 3.11
N VAL A 171 -12.92 -21.11 1.93
CA VAL A 171 -14.19 -21.12 1.18
C VAL A 171 -13.93 -21.07 -0.32
N SER A 172 -14.76 -21.75 -1.10
CA SER A 172 -14.76 -21.67 -2.55
C SER A 172 -15.99 -20.91 -3.04
N VAL A 173 -15.78 -19.96 -3.94
CA VAL A 173 -16.82 -19.04 -4.44
C VAL A 173 -16.87 -19.17 -5.96
N ASP A 174 -17.86 -19.91 -6.46
CA ASP A 174 -18.18 -19.93 -7.90
C ASP A 174 -18.76 -18.57 -8.28
N LEU A 175 -18.12 -17.90 -9.24
CA LEU A 175 -18.49 -16.53 -9.64
C LEU A 175 -19.81 -16.46 -10.42
N ARG A 176 -20.25 -17.57 -11.01
CA ARG A 176 -21.55 -17.67 -11.71
C ARG A 176 -22.65 -18.17 -10.78
N ARG A 177 -22.30 -19.04 -9.82
CA ARG A 177 -23.23 -19.62 -8.83
C ARG A 177 -22.66 -19.50 -7.42
N PRO A 178 -22.68 -18.30 -6.83
CA PRO A 178 -22.11 -18.09 -5.50
C PRO A 178 -22.73 -19.02 -4.45
N PRO A 179 -21.99 -19.41 -3.41
CA PRO A 179 -22.53 -20.24 -2.35
C PRO A 179 -23.77 -19.60 -1.70
N PRO A 180 -24.70 -20.39 -1.12
CA PRO A 180 -25.89 -19.86 -0.48
C PRO A 180 -25.56 -18.76 0.55
N GLY A 181 -26.37 -17.70 0.54
CA GLY A 181 -26.22 -16.55 1.44
C GLY A 181 -25.35 -15.43 0.89
N TRP A 182 -24.50 -15.67 -0.11
CA TRP A 182 -23.74 -14.59 -0.75
C TRP A 182 -24.66 -13.68 -1.57
N ILE A 183 -24.43 -12.37 -1.44
CA ILE A 183 -25.13 -11.33 -2.18
C ILE A 183 -24.30 -10.97 -3.42
N THR A 184 -24.88 -11.15 -4.59
CA THR A 184 -24.26 -10.75 -5.86
C THR A 184 -24.55 -9.28 -6.15
N GLU A 185 -23.57 -8.41 -5.94
CA GLU A 185 -23.65 -6.99 -6.30
C GLU A 185 -23.42 -6.77 -7.80
N LEU A 186 -22.51 -7.57 -8.38
CA LEU A 186 -22.19 -7.57 -9.81
C LEU A 186 -21.87 -9.01 -10.23
N ALA A 187 -22.69 -9.56 -11.12
CA ALA A 187 -22.50 -10.90 -11.65
C ALA A 187 -21.31 -10.94 -12.63
N TRP A 188 -20.53 -12.01 -12.57
CA TRP A 188 -19.47 -12.24 -13.54
C TRP A 188 -20.05 -12.66 -14.89
N ASP A 189 -19.68 -11.96 -15.96
CA ASP A 189 -20.10 -12.27 -17.33
C ASP A 189 -18.91 -12.82 -18.16
N PRO A 190 -18.93 -14.10 -18.56
CA PRO A 190 -17.89 -14.68 -19.42
C PRO A 190 -17.76 -13.97 -20.77
N ALA A 191 -18.83 -13.37 -21.31
CA ALA A 191 -18.78 -12.68 -22.60
C ALA A 191 -17.87 -11.44 -22.56
N THR A 192 -17.74 -10.81 -21.37
CA THR A 192 -16.87 -9.65 -21.16
C THR A 192 -15.41 -10.03 -20.90
N ALA A 193 -15.15 -11.32 -20.68
CA ALA A 193 -13.83 -11.86 -20.43
C ALA A 193 -13.16 -12.22 -21.75
N HIS A 194 -12.47 -11.26 -22.37
CA HIS A 194 -11.71 -11.52 -23.60
C HIS A 194 -10.44 -12.36 -23.32
N GLY A 195 -10.12 -13.29 -24.23
CA GLY A 195 -9.22 -14.45 -24.04
C GLY A 195 -7.92 -14.22 -23.26
N ASP A 196 -7.20 -13.13 -23.58
CA ASP A 196 -5.86 -12.86 -23.05
C ASP A 196 -5.84 -11.77 -21.98
N VAL A 197 -7.01 -11.27 -21.60
CA VAL A 197 -7.13 -10.23 -20.61
C VAL A 197 -6.88 -10.79 -19.22
N LEU A 198 -5.91 -10.19 -18.51
CA LEU A 198 -5.66 -10.45 -17.10
C LEU A 198 -6.79 -9.88 -16.24
N GLN A 199 -7.34 -10.75 -15.40
CA GLN A 199 -8.29 -10.44 -14.33
C GLN A 199 -7.62 -10.68 -12.99
N ILE A 200 -8.00 -9.88 -12.01
CA ILE A 200 -7.46 -9.92 -10.65
C ILE A 200 -8.62 -10.21 -9.71
N GLY A 201 -8.47 -11.26 -8.91
CA GLY A 201 -9.46 -11.71 -7.94
C GLY A 201 -8.92 -11.56 -6.54
N SER A 202 -9.78 -11.03 -5.67
CA SER A 202 -9.40 -10.75 -4.30
C SER A 202 -10.53 -10.98 -3.33
N GLY A 203 -10.15 -11.42 -2.12
CA GLY A 203 -11.02 -11.50 -0.95
C GLY A 203 -10.65 -10.40 0.04
N ARG A 204 -11.63 -9.63 0.49
CA ARG A 204 -11.43 -8.44 1.32
C ARG A 204 -12.22 -8.52 2.62
N GLY A 205 -11.59 -8.06 3.69
CA GLY A 205 -12.24 -7.78 4.98
C GLY A 205 -12.19 -6.29 5.33
N ARG A 206 -12.55 -5.98 6.58
CA ARG A 206 -12.56 -4.60 7.10
C ARG A 206 -11.18 -3.94 7.05
N ASP A 207 -10.14 -4.70 7.40
CA ASP A 207 -8.80 -4.18 7.70
C ASP A 207 -7.71 -4.72 6.75
N GLY A 208 -8.08 -5.38 5.66
CA GLY A 208 -7.11 -5.95 4.72
C GLY A 208 -7.72 -6.70 3.55
N GLU A 209 -6.84 -7.22 2.70
CA GLU A 209 -7.17 -7.98 1.49
C GLU A 209 -6.23 -9.19 1.42
N LEU A 210 -6.77 -10.36 1.05
CA LEU A 210 -5.97 -11.55 0.76
C LEU A 210 -5.02 -11.27 -0.41
N TRP A 211 -3.93 -12.03 -0.49
CA TRP A 211 -3.09 -12.01 -1.68
C TRP A 211 -3.91 -12.36 -2.91
N GLN A 212 -3.84 -11.47 -3.90
CA GLN A 212 -4.65 -11.55 -5.10
C GLN A 212 -4.13 -12.63 -6.04
N VAL A 213 -5.02 -13.16 -6.88
CA VAL A 213 -4.65 -14.03 -7.99
C VAL A 213 -4.92 -13.32 -9.31
N ASP A 214 -3.98 -13.51 -10.24
CA ASP A 214 -4.07 -13.02 -11.60
C ASP A 214 -4.35 -14.21 -12.53
N TRP A 215 -5.35 -14.08 -13.42
CA TRP A 215 -5.66 -15.10 -14.41
C TRP A 215 -6.24 -14.51 -15.70
N SER A 216 -6.14 -15.25 -16.79
CA SER A 216 -6.85 -14.99 -18.04
C SER A 216 -7.90 -16.07 -18.32
N VAL A 217 -8.76 -15.86 -19.33
CA VAL A 217 -9.68 -16.92 -19.78
C VAL A 217 -8.92 -18.09 -20.40
N ALA A 218 -7.80 -17.81 -21.07
CA ALA A 218 -6.91 -18.86 -21.57
C ALA A 218 -6.37 -19.74 -20.43
N ASP A 219 -6.02 -19.16 -19.28
CA ASP A 219 -5.59 -19.93 -18.11
C ASP A 219 -6.70 -20.88 -17.64
N LEU A 220 -7.93 -20.36 -17.48
CA LEU A 220 -9.08 -21.16 -17.02
C LEU A 220 -9.36 -22.37 -17.91
N ARG A 221 -9.18 -22.26 -19.23
CA ARG A 221 -9.37 -23.37 -20.17
C ARG A 221 -8.38 -24.51 -20.01
N THR A 222 -7.22 -24.22 -19.42
CA THR A 222 -6.14 -25.19 -19.19
C THR A 222 -6.10 -25.68 -17.74
N LEU A 223 -7.06 -25.24 -16.93
CA LEU A 223 -7.16 -25.56 -15.52
C LEU A 223 -8.23 -26.64 -15.35
N ASP A 224 -7.98 -27.60 -14.46
CA ASP A 224 -8.97 -28.59 -14.03
C ASP A 224 -9.50 -28.24 -12.63
N ALA A 225 -10.58 -28.90 -12.22
CA ALA A 225 -11.25 -28.64 -10.94
C ALA A 225 -10.44 -29.10 -9.71
N GLY A 226 -9.41 -29.93 -9.92
CA GLY A 226 -8.47 -30.41 -8.91
C GLY A 226 -7.25 -29.50 -8.75
N THR A 227 -7.01 -28.57 -9.68
CA THR A 227 -5.86 -27.67 -9.69
C THR A 227 -6.27 -26.25 -9.32
N VAL A 228 -5.48 -25.61 -8.46
CA VAL A 228 -5.61 -24.19 -8.10
C VAL A 228 -4.43 -23.41 -8.66
N GLN A 229 -4.73 -22.40 -9.47
CA GLN A 229 -3.75 -21.39 -9.89
C GLN A 229 -3.71 -20.25 -8.87
N TYR A 230 -2.52 -19.76 -8.54
CA TYR A 230 -2.33 -18.62 -7.65
C TYR A 230 -1.16 -17.75 -8.12
N SER A 231 -1.10 -16.50 -7.65
CA SER A 231 -0.02 -15.56 -7.98
C SER A 231 0.93 -15.35 -6.80
N ARG A 232 2.23 -15.26 -7.07
CA ARG A 232 3.26 -14.81 -6.10
C ARG A 232 4.13 -13.72 -6.71
N PHE A 233 4.69 -12.88 -5.85
CA PHE A 233 5.67 -11.87 -6.27
C PHE A 233 7.07 -12.44 -6.11
N GLU A 234 7.73 -12.71 -7.23
CA GLU A 234 9.07 -13.31 -7.30
C GLU A 234 9.94 -12.43 -8.21
N ASP A 235 11.14 -12.07 -7.78
CA ASP A 235 12.09 -11.28 -8.56
C ASP A 235 11.50 -9.99 -9.19
N GLY A 236 10.65 -9.28 -8.44
CA GLY A 236 10.07 -8.02 -8.90
C GLY A 236 8.88 -8.17 -9.86
N ARG A 237 8.42 -9.39 -10.13
CA ARG A 237 7.31 -9.68 -11.04
C ARG A 237 6.27 -10.61 -10.40
N THR A 238 5.04 -10.52 -10.86
CA THR A 238 4.00 -11.49 -10.48
C THR A 238 4.14 -12.75 -11.33
N VAL A 239 4.35 -13.90 -10.68
CA VAL A 239 4.47 -15.22 -11.30
C VAL A 239 3.23 -16.04 -10.93
N ARG A 240 2.65 -16.73 -11.93
CA ARG A 240 1.51 -17.63 -11.76
C ARG A 240 2.02 -19.04 -11.52
N HIS A 241 1.53 -19.69 -10.47
CA HIS A 241 1.84 -21.06 -10.12
C HIS A 241 0.58 -21.90 -10.09
N ARG A 242 0.73 -23.22 -10.13
CA ARG A 242 -0.36 -24.18 -9.99
C ARG A 242 0.01 -25.20 -8.92
N VAL A 243 -0.98 -25.63 -8.16
CA VAL A 243 -0.85 -26.67 -7.14
C VAL A 243 -2.15 -27.47 -7.10
N ASP A 244 -2.07 -28.73 -6.67
CA ASP A 244 -3.26 -29.48 -6.32
C ASP A 244 -4.07 -28.71 -5.28
N ARG A 245 -5.40 -28.73 -5.42
CA ARG A 245 -6.32 -28.02 -4.53
C ARG A 245 -6.13 -28.41 -3.07
N ALA A 246 -5.82 -29.67 -2.80
CA ALA A 246 -5.52 -30.17 -1.45
C ALA A 246 -4.21 -29.59 -0.87
N GLY A 247 -3.26 -29.20 -1.73
CA GLY A 247 -1.99 -28.58 -1.34
C GLY A 247 -2.05 -27.06 -1.21
N PHE A 248 -3.09 -26.42 -1.75
CA PHE A 248 -3.23 -24.96 -1.72
C PHE A 248 -3.21 -24.34 -0.30
N PRO A 249 -3.84 -24.93 0.73
CA PRO A 249 -3.76 -24.40 2.10
C PRO A 249 -2.32 -24.26 2.63
N ALA A 250 -1.44 -25.22 2.32
CA ALA A 250 -0.05 -25.19 2.77
C ALA A 250 0.76 -24.05 2.09
N VAL A 251 0.42 -23.74 0.84
CA VAL A 251 1.03 -22.67 0.06
C VAL A 251 0.50 -21.30 0.49
N ALA A 252 -0.81 -21.19 0.76
CA ALA A 252 -1.49 -19.97 1.15
C ALA A 252 -1.18 -19.56 2.60
N CYS A 253 -1.05 -20.56 3.48
CA CYS A 253 -0.81 -20.39 4.91
C CYS A 253 0.51 -21.05 5.35
N PRO A 254 1.67 -20.62 4.83
CA PRO A 254 2.94 -21.24 5.19
C PRO A 254 3.19 -21.09 6.69
N PRO A 255 3.77 -22.11 7.35
CA PRO A 255 4.11 -22.04 8.76
C PRO A 255 4.98 -20.81 8.99
N GLN A 256 4.58 -19.99 9.96
CA GLN A 256 5.42 -18.89 10.39
C GLN A 256 6.58 -19.54 11.14
N ASN A 257 7.78 -19.54 10.55
CA ASN A 257 9.00 -19.84 11.28
C ASN A 257 9.03 -18.88 12.47
N ARG A 258 8.72 -19.41 13.67
CA ARG A 258 8.71 -18.66 14.93
C ARG A 258 10.13 -18.52 15.44
#